data_AF-A0AAE9XQN4-F1
#
_entry.id   AF-A0AAE9XQN4-F1
#
_cell.length_a   1.000
_cell.length_b   1.000
_cell.length_c   1.000
_cell.angle_alpha   90.00
_cell.angle_beta   90.00
_cell.angle_gamma   90.00
#
_symmetry.space_group_name_H-M   'P 1'
#
loop_
_entity.id
_entity.type
_entity.pdbx_description
1 polymer ?
#
loop_
_entity_poly.entity_id
_entity_poly.type
_entity_poly.pdbx_seq_one_letter_code
_entity_poly.pdbx_strand_id
1 'polypeptide(L)'
;MKKRKTYEISVIDKTYSKTISDETKFYTSDTALELGFELKETEYSFESAEIVLLNIDDRSRTTRPVSKVNNDFVYELDDDIIPHYGEWHGQLRLEQAGEIYVSSPVKFRIENDLSNERPPQLSDVQSWVSLKRYADSLTEELKQAVLSVEGIEDTFNANELGRQSQFESAEQSRQMTFNTNEDIRQIQELEREGAEATRQTVFDNNEANRTETFNANEATRQENETTRQLAESQRQTTFETNESERQATFETAEQERQRAELIRVENENQRNLTSVDEFIKLQNSIGGRNYATENHSLYNAEGTYAYRKIAEMGENVTIKIIDKRPDVQLASDISFGLTGNGINSLGGVRWVNDSYLEATRNDLPYFSFYPKRESILKAITDKYYLKVEKSPIATPYTKPPEDYEVVSKDDYYNHIKMMSDHRDKQLAELKTAITALGGA
;
A
#
# COMPACT_ATOMS: atom_id res chain seq x y z
N MET A 1 -25.46 92.79 -52.11
CA MET A 1 -26.27 93.61 -53.04
C MET A 1 -26.07 93.05 -54.45
N LYS A 2 -27.01 92.23 -54.95
CA LYS A 2 -26.92 91.67 -56.31
C LYS A 2 -27.06 92.83 -57.32
N LYS A 3 -26.15 92.94 -58.29
CA LYS A 3 -26.21 93.97 -59.33
C LYS A 3 -27.46 93.73 -60.17
N ARG A 4 -28.39 94.70 -60.18
CA ARG A 4 -29.61 94.64 -60.99
C ARG A 4 -29.30 95.32 -62.33
N LYS A 5 -29.29 94.55 -63.42
CA LYS A 5 -29.28 95.10 -64.79
C LYS A 5 -30.72 95.16 -65.30
N THR A 6 -31.08 96.28 -65.89
CA THR A 6 -32.41 96.53 -66.44
C THR A 6 -32.35 96.42 -67.96
N TYR A 7 -33.17 95.54 -68.55
CA TYR A 7 -33.33 95.46 -70.01
C TYR A 7 -34.48 96.35 -70.47
N GLU A 8 -34.31 96.98 -71.64
CA GLU A 8 -35.40 97.67 -72.33
C GLU A 8 -36.21 96.66 -73.13
N ILE A 9 -37.53 96.70 -72.97
CA ILE A 9 -38.46 95.76 -73.60
C ILE A 9 -39.51 96.52 -74.39
N SER A 10 -39.89 95.98 -75.53
CA SER A 10 -41.14 96.32 -76.21
C SER A 10 -42.15 95.25 -75.84
N VAL A 11 -43.30 95.64 -75.31
CA VAL A 11 -44.38 94.67 -75.06
C VAL A 11 -45.40 94.85 -76.17
N ILE A 12 -45.79 93.74 -76.79
CA ILE A 12 -46.74 93.72 -77.90
C ILE A 12 -47.91 92.87 -77.46
N ASP A 13 -49.11 93.43 -77.57
CA ASP A 13 -50.33 92.66 -77.58
C ASP A 13 -50.35 91.86 -78.88
N LYS A 14 -50.11 90.55 -78.80
CA LYS A 14 -50.05 89.68 -79.98
C LYS A 14 -51.43 89.45 -80.58
N THR A 15 -52.50 89.60 -79.79
CA THR A 15 -53.89 89.44 -80.23
C THR A 15 -54.28 90.54 -81.22
N TYR A 16 -53.86 91.79 -80.96
CA TYR A 16 -54.15 92.94 -81.83
C TYR A 16 -52.93 93.52 -82.55
N SER A 17 -51.75 92.91 -82.40
CA SER A 17 -50.46 93.34 -82.97
C SER A 17 -50.12 94.81 -82.69
N LYS A 18 -50.37 95.28 -81.46
CA LYS A 18 -50.10 96.66 -81.03
C LYS A 18 -49.08 96.70 -79.91
N THR A 19 -48.16 97.67 -79.97
CA THR A 19 -47.25 97.94 -78.84
C THR A 19 -48.05 98.41 -77.64
N ILE A 20 -47.83 97.77 -76.51
CA ILE A 20 -48.41 98.12 -75.22
C ILE A 20 -47.67 99.32 -74.66
N SER A 21 -48.44 100.30 -74.21
CA SER A 21 -47.98 101.54 -73.59
C SER A 21 -48.85 101.87 -72.38
N ASP A 22 -48.48 102.90 -71.63
CA ASP A 22 -49.27 103.41 -70.49
C ASP A 22 -50.73 103.75 -70.86
N GLU A 23 -51.05 103.95 -72.15
CA GLU A 23 -52.40 104.22 -72.66
C GLU A 23 -53.16 102.94 -73.09
N THR A 24 -52.52 101.78 -73.07
CA THR A 24 -53.12 100.52 -73.52
C THR A 24 -54.18 100.04 -72.55
N LYS A 25 -55.36 99.77 -73.12
CA LYS A 25 -56.54 99.31 -72.41
C LYS A 25 -57.00 97.96 -72.96
N PHE A 26 -57.13 96.99 -72.08
CA PHE A 26 -57.81 95.72 -72.32
C PHE A 26 -59.18 95.73 -71.67
N TYR A 27 -60.02 94.77 -72.00
CA TYR A 27 -61.36 94.64 -71.43
C TYR A 27 -61.52 93.31 -70.68
N THR A 28 -62.32 93.33 -69.61
CA THR A 28 -62.60 92.11 -68.82
C THR A 28 -63.32 91.01 -69.63
N SER A 29 -63.82 91.34 -70.82
CA SER A 29 -64.46 90.41 -71.77
C SER A 29 -63.49 89.79 -72.79
N ASP A 30 -62.21 90.19 -72.81
CA ASP A 30 -61.20 89.60 -73.70
C ASP A 30 -60.86 88.16 -73.23
N THR A 31 -60.77 87.18 -74.14
CA THR A 31 -60.63 85.75 -73.77
C THR A 31 -59.34 85.09 -74.24
N ALA A 32 -58.41 85.85 -74.84
CA ALA A 32 -57.13 85.35 -75.34
C ALA A 32 -56.15 86.51 -75.52
N LEU A 33 -55.74 87.15 -74.42
CA LEU A 33 -54.77 88.25 -74.44
C LEU A 33 -53.36 87.70 -74.28
N GLU A 34 -52.52 87.91 -75.28
CA GLU A 34 -51.11 87.52 -75.23
C GLU A 34 -50.19 88.73 -75.13
N LEU A 35 -49.39 88.79 -74.07
CA LEU A 35 -48.31 89.73 -73.88
C LEU A 35 -47.01 89.14 -74.44
N GLY A 36 -46.54 89.68 -75.56
CA GLY A 36 -45.22 89.39 -76.12
C GLY A 36 -44.18 90.39 -75.62
N PHE A 37 -43.09 89.93 -75.04
CA PHE A 37 -41.97 90.72 -74.56
C PHE A 37 -40.77 90.52 -75.49
N GLU A 38 -40.47 91.53 -76.29
CA GLU A 38 -39.30 91.57 -77.16
C GLU A 38 -38.15 92.27 -76.44
N LEU A 39 -37.05 91.54 -76.22
CA LEU A 39 -35.82 92.11 -75.68
C LEU A 39 -35.01 92.73 -76.82
N LYS A 40 -34.49 93.96 -76.64
CA LYS A 40 -33.78 94.68 -77.71
C LYS A 40 -32.37 94.15 -78.05
N GLU A 41 -31.76 93.28 -77.24
CA GLU A 41 -30.47 92.68 -77.58
C GLU A 41 -30.64 91.25 -78.15
N THR A 42 -29.68 90.81 -78.96
CA THR A 42 -29.93 89.77 -79.98
C THR A 42 -29.56 88.35 -79.58
N GLU A 43 -28.94 88.10 -78.42
CA GLU A 43 -28.59 86.74 -77.96
C GLU A 43 -28.74 86.57 -76.44
N TYR A 44 -29.61 85.64 -76.00
CA TYR A 44 -29.79 85.33 -74.58
C TYR A 44 -29.99 83.83 -74.28
N SER A 45 -29.31 83.35 -73.23
CA SER A 45 -29.49 82.04 -72.60
C SER A 45 -29.91 82.21 -71.12
N PHE A 46 -31.22 82.26 -70.86
CA PHE A 46 -31.76 82.29 -69.51
C PHE A 46 -32.15 80.87 -69.07
N GLU A 47 -31.93 80.55 -67.79
CA GLU A 47 -32.33 79.29 -67.15
C GLU A 47 -33.84 79.25 -66.91
N SER A 48 -34.42 80.40 -66.56
CA SER A 48 -35.86 80.58 -66.41
C SER A 48 -36.27 82.02 -66.72
N ALA A 49 -37.54 82.18 -67.10
CA ALA A 49 -38.17 83.46 -67.35
C ALA A 49 -39.57 83.45 -66.73
N GLU A 50 -39.90 84.51 -65.99
CA GLU A 50 -41.17 84.69 -65.32
C GLU A 50 -41.66 86.13 -65.50
N ILE A 51 -42.97 86.32 -65.65
CA ILE A 51 -43.59 87.63 -65.55
C ILE A 51 -44.09 87.86 -64.13
N VAL A 52 -43.79 89.03 -63.58
CA VAL A 52 -44.39 89.52 -62.33
C VAL A 52 -45.43 90.54 -62.71
N LEU A 53 -46.68 90.27 -62.35
CA LEU A 53 -47.81 91.18 -62.54
C LEU A 53 -48.26 91.72 -61.19
N LEU A 54 -48.40 93.03 -61.11
CA LEU A 54 -48.90 93.75 -59.95
C LEU A 54 -50.09 94.59 -60.37
N ASN A 55 -51.25 94.34 -59.79
CA ASN A 55 -52.38 95.24 -59.90
C ASN A 55 -52.30 96.28 -58.78
N ILE A 56 -52.31 97.55 -59.18
CA ILE A 56 -52.16 98.68 -58.26
C ILE A 56 -53.44 98.91 -57.46
N ASP A 57 -54.59 98.66 -58.08
CA ASP A 57 -55.90 98.96 -57.52
C ASP A 57 -56.34 97.91 -56.49
N ASP A 58 -56.10 96.62 -56.75
CA ASP A 58 -56.44 95.51 -55.82
C ASP A 58 -55.25 95.00 -54.96
N ARG A 59 -54.04 95.51 -55.22
CA ARG A 59 -52.77 95.12 -54.58
C ARG A 59 -52.40 93.63 -54.73
N SER A 60 -53.01 92.92 -55.67
CA SER A 60 -52.64 91.55 -55.99
C SER A 60 -51.32 91.53 -56.74
N ARG A 61 -50.48 90.56 -56.37
CA ARG A 61 -49.21 90.30 -57.04
C ARG A 61 -49.15 88.84 -57.41
N THR A 62 -48.95 88.57 -58.69
CA THR A 62 -48.80 87.22 -59.21
C THR A 62 -47.48 87.09 -59.97
N THR A 63 -46.96 85.86 -60.03
CA THR A 63 -45.76 85.52 -60.78
C THR A 63 -46.04 84.26 -61.56
N ARG A 64 -45.76 84.29 -62.86
CA ARG A 64 -46.09 83.22 -63.79
C ARG A 64 -44.91 82.93 -64.71
N PRO A 65 -44.66 81.66 -65.07
CA PRO A 65 -43.67 81.33 -66.08
C PRO A 65 -44.12 81.91 -67.43
N VAL A 66 -43.16 82.30 -68.26
CA VAL A 66 -43.42 82.74 -69.64
C VAL A 66 -42.82 81.76 -70.64
N SER A 67 -43.49 81.62 -71.78
CA SER A 67 -43.03 80.72 -72.84
C SER A 67 -42.10 81.47 -73.78
N LYS A 68 -40.92 80.90 -74.08
CA LYS A 68 -40.04 81.47 -75.11
C LYS A 68 -40.50 80.98 -76.49
N VAL A 69 -40.91 81.91 -77.35
CA VAL A 69 -41.31 81.63 -78.73
C VAL A 69 -40.45 82.48 -79.66
N ASN A 70 -39.55 81.85 -80.42
CA ASN A 70 -38.49 82.51 -81.18
C ASN A 70 -37.60 83.41 -80.29
N ASN A 71 -37.54 84.72 -80.56
CA ASN A 71 -36.81 85.71 -79.77
C ASN A 71 -37.67 86.43 -78.74
N ASP A 72 -38.96 86.09 -78.62
CA ASP A 72 -39.89 86.75 -77.69
C ASP A 72 -40.17 85.85 -76.48
N PHE A 73 -40.47 86.48 -75.35
CA PHE A 73 -41.16 85.81 -74.25
C PHE A 73 -42.65 86.11 -74.36
N VAL A 74 -43.49 85.08 -74.34
CA VAL A 74 -44.94 85.21 -74.48
C VAL A 74 -45.61 84.75 -73.21
N TYR A 75 -46.53 85.57 -72.72
CA TYR A 75 -47.40 85.26 -71.62
C TYR A 75 -48.85 85.46 -72.04
N GLU A 76 -49.64 84.40 -71.98
CA GLU A 76 -51.09 84.49 -72.10
C GLU A 76 -51.66 84.94 -70.76
N LEU A 77 -52.47 86.00 -70.75
CA LEU A 77 -53.07 86.52 -69.54
C LEU A 77 -54.04 85.48 -68.99
N ASP A 78 -53.78 85.01 -67.76
CA ASP A 78 -54.58 83.96 -67.15
C ASP A 78 -56.05 84.40 -66.93
N ASP A 79 -56.96 83.43 -66.99
CA ASP A 79 -58.39 83.63 -66.70
C ASP A 79 -58.67 84.17 -65.28
N ASP A 80 -57.70 84.05 -64.35
CA ASP A 80 -57.78 84.62 -63.00
C ASP A 80 -57.27 86.07 -62.92
N ILE A 81 -56.69 86.62 -63.99
CA ILE A 81 -56.17 88.00 -64.05
C ILE A 81 -57.11 88.92 -64.82
N ILE A 82 -57.60 88.49 -66.00
CA ILE A 82 -58.47 89.30 -66.86
C ILE A 82 -59.71 89.87 -66.14
N PRO A 83 -60.38 89.15 -65.20
CA PRO A 83 -61.54 89.68 -64.48
C PRO A 83 -61.24 90.86 -63.54
N HIS A 84 -59.97 91.10 -63.21
CA HIS A 84 -59.54 92.12 -62.27
C HIS A 84 -59.24 93.43 -63.01
N TYR A 85 -60.25 94.30 -63.08
CA TYR A 85 -60.10 95.65 -63.66
C TYR A 85 -59.14 96.51 -62.84
N GLY A 86 -58.49 97.47 -63.49
CA GLY A 86 -57.56 98.40 -62.85
C GLY A 86 -56.24 98.57 -63.59
N GLU A 87 -55.34 99.35 -62.99
CA GLU A 87 -53.98 99.55 -63.49
C GLU A 87 -53.07 98.37 -63.11
N TRP A 88 -52.44 97.77 -64.12
CA TRP A 88 -51.53 96.64 -64.00
C TRP A 88 -50.11 97.02 -64.42
N HIS A 89 -49.13 96.58 -63.63
CA HIS A 89 -47.70 96.73 -63.90
C HIS A 89 -47.10 95.35 -64.11
N GLY A 90 -46.59 95.09 -65.32
CA GLY A 90 -45.90 93.87 -65.68
C GLY A 90 -44.39 94.07 -65.73
N GLN A 91 -43.62 93.15 -65.17
CA GLN A 91 -42.16 93.14 -65.25
C GLN A 91 -41.67 91.73 -65.54
N LEU A 92 -40.88 91.58 -66.60
CA LEU A 92 -40.22 90.32 -66.92
C LEU A 92 -39.00 90.14 -65.99
N ARG A 93 -38.89 88.97 -65.37
CA ARG A 93 -37.79 88.54 -64.52
C ARG A 93 -37.13 87.34 -65.17
N LEU A 94 -35.81 87.41 -65.30
CA LEU A 94 -34.99 86.41 -65.99
C LEU A 94 -33.90 85.93 -65.03
N GLU A 95 -33.64 84.63 -65.00
CA GLU A 95 -32.55 84.05 -64.21
C GLU A 95 -31.48 83.45 -65.12
N GLN A 96 -30.22 83.77 -64.84
CA GLN A 96 -29.06 83.22 -65.55
C GLN A 96 -27.90 83.10 -64.56
N ALA A 97 -27.33 81.90 -64.41
CA ALA A 97 -26.20 81.64 -63.52
C ALA A 97 -26.42 82.13 -62.06
N GLY A 98 -27.65 82.01 -61.54
CA GLY A 98 -28.04 82.46 -60.19
C GLY A 98 -28.15 83.99 -59.99
N GLU A 99 -28.01 84.77 -61.07
CA GLU A 99 -28.28 86.20 -61.10
C GLU A 99 -29.67 86.50 -61.66
N ILE A 100 -30.33 87.50 -61.06
CA ILE A 100 -31.68 87.91 -61.44
C ILE A 100 -31.60 89.20 -62.24
N TYR A 101 -32.11 89.15 -63.46
CA TYR A 101 -32.27 90.28 -64.37
C TYR A 101 -33.74 90.65 -64.43
N VAL A 102 -34.04 91.94 -64.61
CA VAL A 102 -35.43 92.41 -64.75
C VAL A 102 -35.57 93.36 -65.93
N SER A 103 -36.73 93.37 -66.57
CA SER A 103 -37.07 94.38 -67.55
C SER A 103 -37.49 95.70 -66.89
N SER A 104 -37.63 96.75 -67.69
CA SER A 104 -38.43 97.91 -67.26
C SER A 104 -39.88 97.47 -67.04
N PRO A 105 -40.59 98.01 -66.03
CA PRO A 105 -42.01 97.71 -65.84
C PRO A 105 -42.83 98.33 -66.98
N VAL A 106 -43.79 97.57 -67.49
CA VAL A 106 -44.78 98.04 -68.47
C VAL A 106 -46.12 98.18 -67.79
N LYS A 107 -46.77 99.30 -68.05
CA LYS A 107 -48.10 99.59 -67.52
C LYS A 107 -49.14 99.35 -68.59
N PHE A 108 -50.27 98.80 -68.17
CA PHE A 108 -51.48 98.70 -68.96
C PHE A 108 -52.68 98.75 -68.02
N ARG A 109 -53.87 99.00 -68.55
CA ARG A 109 -55.10 99.01 -67.76
C ARG A 109 -56.08 97.97 -68.30
N ILE A 110 -56.76 97.27 -67.42
CA ILE A 110 -57.92 96.46 -67.78
C ILE A 110 -59.16 97.27 -67.36
N GLU A 111 -60.01 97.63 -68.32
CA GLU A 111 -61.27 98.32 -68.09
C GLU A 111 -62.43 97.32 -68.05
N ASN A 112 -63.46 97.64 -67.27
CA ASN A 112 -64.65 96.81 -67.24
C ASN A 112 -65.53 97.10 -68.47
N ASP A 113 -65.92 96.05 -69.18
CA ASP A 113 -66.92 96.15 -70.24
C ASP A 113 -68.34 96.13 -69.61
N LEU A 114 -69.27 96.87 -70.21
CA LEU A 114 -70.69 96.89 -69.83
C LEU A 114 -71.38 95.54 -70.04
N SER A 115 -70.74 94.62 -70.77
CA SER A 115 -71.24 93.28 -71.09
C SER A 115 -70.95 92.22 -70.02
N ASN A 116 -70.12 92.51 -69.00
CA ASN A 116 -69.60 91.50 -68.08
C ASN A 116 -70.19 91.64 -66.66
N GLU A 117 -71.11 90.75 -66.29
CA GLU A 117 -71.73 90.68 -64.95
C GLU A 117 -70.91 89.84 -63.94
N ARG A 118 -69.63 89.54 -64.22
CA ARG A 118 -68.81 88.73 -63.31
C ARG A 118 -68.43 89.55 -62.06
N PRO A 119 -68.80 89.11 -60.83
CA PRO A 119 -68.41 89.80 -59.60
C PRO A 119 -66.88 89.73 -59.41
N PRO A 120 -66.24 90.78 -58.86
CA PRO A 120 -64.80 90.79 -58.60
C PRO A 120 -64.43 89.65 -57.64
N GLN A 121 -63.47 88.80 -58.02
CA GLN A 121 -62.99 87.74 -57.13
C GLN A 121 -62.08 88.35 -56.05
N LEU A 122 -62.46 88.16 -54.79
CA LEU A 122 -61.64 88.53 -53.63
C LEU A 122 -60.38 87.65 -53.59
N SER A 123 -59.20 88.26 -53.65
CA SER A 123 -57.89 87.61 -53.71
C SER A 123 -57.39 87.00 -52.37
N ASP A 124 -58.24 86.87 -51.35
CA ASP A 124 -57.83 86.55 -49.97
C ASP A 124 -58.16 85.10 -49.50
N VAL A 125 -57.95 84.08 -50.35
CA VAL A 125 -58.12 82.66 -49.95
C VAL A 125 -56.94 81.74 -50.37
N GLN A 126 -55.79 82.26 -50.78
CA GLN A 126 -54.63 81.40 -51.08
C GLN A 126 -53.77 81.03 -49.84
N SER A 127 -53.69 81.88 -48.82
CA SER A 127 -52.83 81.63 -47.65
C SER A 127 -53.36 80.51 -46.74
N TRP A 128 -54.66 80.50 -46.45
CA TRP A 128 -55.30 79.50 -45.59
C TRP A 128 -55.39 78.11 -46.23
N VAL A 129 -55.69 78.04 -47.53
CA VAL A 129 -55.73 76.75 -48.25
C VAL A 129 -54.34 76.13 -48.34
N SER A 130 -53.31 76.95 -48.57
CA SER A 130 -51.92 76.49 -48.59
C SER A 130 -51.45 76.03 -47.21
N LEU A 131 -51.80 76.78 -46.15
CA LEU A 131 -51.51 76.40 -44.76
C LEU A 131 -52.19 75.07 -44.40
N LYS A 132 -53.46 74.89 -44.78
CA LYS A 132 -54.20 73.65 -44.55
C LYS A 132 -53.55 72.47 -45.27
N ARG A 133 -53.19 72.61 -46.56
CA ARG A 133 -52.50 71.55 -47.31
C ARG A 133 -51.17 71.16 -46.68
N TYR A 134 -50.41 72.13 -46.18
CA TYR A 134 -49.15 71.85 -45.48
C TYR A 134 -49.38 71.11 -44.15
N ALA A 135 -50.36 71.53 -43.35
CA ALA A 135 -50.72 70.85 -42.11
C ALA A 135 -51.25 69.41 -42.34
N ASP A 136 -52.05 69.21 -43.38
CA ASP A 136 -52.53 67.89 -43.79
C ASP A 136 -51.36 67.00 -44.23
N SER A 137 -50.38 67.54 -44.96
CA SER A 137 -49.16 66.82 -45.36
C SER A 137 -48.32 66.37 -44.16
N LEU A 138 -48.08 67.24 -43.17
CA LEU A 138 -47.34 66.89 -41.96
C LEU A 138 -48.07 65.83 -41.13
N THR A 139 -49.40 65.90 -41.09
CA THR A 139 -50.22 64.92 -40.37
C THR A 139 -50.10 63.54 -41.03
N GLU A 140 -50.10 63.49 -42.36
CA GLU A 140 -49.94 62.23 -43.10
C GLU A 140 -48.53 61.66 -42.96
N GLU A 141 -47.49 62.50 -43.00
CA GLU A 141 -46.11 62.08 -42.76
C GLU A 141 -45.93 61.50 -41.34
N LEU A 142 -46.56 62.12 -40.33
CA LEU A 142 -46.56 61.60 -38.95
C LEU A 142 -47.28 60.25 -38.84
N LYS A 143 -48.42 60.06 -39.51
CA LYS A 143 -49.13 58.77 -39.52
C LYS A 143 -48.29 57.67 -40.16
N GLN A 144 -47.63 57.95 -41.28
CA GLN A 144 -46.74 57.00 -41.93
C GLN A 144 -45.54 56.64 -41.05
N ALA A 145 -44.96 57.61 -40.34
CA ALA A 145 -43.90 57.37 -39.38
C ALA A 145 -44.36 56.45 -38.22
N VAL A 146 -45.55 56.68 -37.65
CA VAL A 146 -46.09 55.82 -36.59
C VAL A 146 -46.35 54.39 -37.08
N LEU A 147 -46.97 54.22 -38.25
CA LEU A 147 -47.19 52.90 -38.85
C LEU A 147 -45.87 52.15 -39.12
N SER A 148 -44.80 52.89 -39.49
CA SER A 148 -43.48 52.30 -39.69
C SER A 148 -42.85 51.80 -38.37
N VAL A 149 -43.11 52.48 -37.25
CA VAL A 149 -42.62 52.07 -35.92
C VAL A 149 -43.36 50.83 -35.43
N GLU A 150 -44.68 50.76 -35.60
CA GLU A 150 -45.48 49.58 -35.26
C GLU A 150 -45.02 48.35 -36.06
N GLY A 151 -44.75 48.49 -37.36
CA GLY A 151 -44.20 47.41 -38.18
C GLY A 151 -42.80 46.93 -37.75
N ILE A 152 -41.97 47.83 -37.21
CA ILE A 152 -40.66 47.48 -36.62
C ILE A 152 -40.85 46.70 -35.31
N GLU A 153 -41.80 47.10 -34.47
CA GLU A 153 -42.10 46.42 -33.21
C GLU A 153 -42.64 45.00 -33.45
N ASP A 154 -43.53 44.81 -34.41
CA ASP A 154 -44.03 43.49 -34.82
C ASP A 154 -42.90 42.59 -35.34
N THR A 155 -42.01 43.14 -36.16
CA THR A 155 -40.85 42.41 -36.69
C THR A 155 -39.88 42.02 -35.57
N PHE A 156 -39.64 42.92 -34.61
CA PHE A 156 -38.82 42.63 -33.44
C PHE A 156 -39.42 41.51 -32.59
N ASN A 157 -40.72 41.59 -32.28
CA ASN A 157 -41.42 40.59 -31.48
C ASN A 157 -41.42 39.21 -32.16
N ALA A 158 -41.64 39.15 -33.47
CA ALA A 158 -41.56 37.91 -34.24
C ALA A 158 -40.15 37.29 -34.21
N ASN A 159 -39.11 38.11 -34.35
CA ASN A 159 -37.73 37.66 -34.29
C ASN A 159 -37.33 37.19 -32.89
N GLU A 160 -37.74 37.90 -31.84
CA GLU A 160 -37.45 37.53 -30.46
C GLU A 160 -38.17 36.23 -30.07
N LEU A 161 -39.43 36.06 -30.49
CA LEU A 161 -40.17 34.80 -30.31
C LEU A 161 -39.47 33.64 -31.04
N GLY A 162 -38.99 33.86 -32.27
CA GLY A 162 -38.22 32.87 -33.02
C GLY A 162 -36.91 32.49 -32.31
N ARG A 163 -36.19 33.48 -31.78
CA ARG A 163 -34.96 33.28 -31.01
C ARG A 163 -35.21 32.47 -29.74
N GLN A 164 -36.28 32.78 -29.01
CA GLN A 164 -36.68 32.03 -27.80
C GLN A 164 -37.05 30.59 -28.13
N SER A 165 -37.86 30.36 -29.17
CA SER A 165 -38.24 29.02 -29.60
C SER A 165 -37.03 28.17 -30.04
N GLN A 166 -36.07 28.77 -30.75
CA GLN A 166 -34.81 28.09 -31.10
C GLN A 166 -33.98 27.74 -29.87
N PHE A 167 -33.88 28.66 -28.90
CA PHE A 167 -33.17 28.42 -27.65
C PHE A 167 -33.81 27.27 -26.85
N GLU A 168 -35.13 27.29 -26.68
CA GLU A 168 -35.87 26.24 -25.96
C GLU A 168 -35.71 24.87 -26.63
N SER A 169 -35.82 24.83 -27.96
CA SER A 169 -35.64 23.59 -28.73
C SER A 169 -34.22 23.03 -28.60
N ALA A 170 -33.21 23.91 -28.61
CA ALA A 170 -31.81 23.54 -28.41
C ALA A 170 -31.53 23.08 -26.97
N GLU A 171 -32.14 23.71 -25.97
CA GLU A 171 -32.02 23.32 -24.57
C GLU A 171 -32.67 21.95 -24.30
N GLN A 172 -33.89 21.73 -24.82
CA GLN A 172 -34.56 20.43 -24.74
C GLN A 172 -33.73 19.33 -25.42
N SER A 173 -33.13 19.61 -26.59
CA SER A 173 -32.26 18.66 -27.29
C SER A 173 -31.02 18.33 -26.46
N ARG A 174 -30.36 19.34 -25.87
CA ARG A 174 -29.21 19.14 -24.98
C ARG A 174 -29.57 18.31 -23.75
N GLN A 175 -30.72 18.59 -23.12
CA GLN A 175 -31.18 17.84 -21.96
C GLN A 175 -31.50 16.38 -22.32
N MET A 176 -32.15 16.13 -23.46
CA MET A 176 -32.41 14.77 -23.94
C MET A 176 -31.10 14.01 -24.20
N THR A 177 -30.14 14.63 -24.88
CA THR A 177 -28.82 14.02 -25.11
C THR A 177 -28.09 13.72 -23.80
N PHE A 178 -28.14 14.64 -22.84
CA PHE A 178 -27.56 14.42 -21.51
C PHE A 178 -28.20 13.22 -20.81
N ASN A 179 -29.53 13.16 -20.76
CA ASN A 179 -30.26 12.05 -20.13
C ASN A 179 -29.93 10.71 -20.80
N THR A 180 -29.92 10.65 -22.14
CA THR A 180 -29.55 9.44 -22.87
C THR A 180 -28.12 9.00 -22.58
N ASN A 181 -27.16 9.93 -22.53
CA ASN A 181 -25.77 9.61 -22.20
C ASN A 181 -25.64 9.10 -20.76
N GLU A 182 -26.40 9.69 -19.83
CA GLU A 182 -26.41 9.27 -18.43
C GLU A 182 -27.04 7.88 -18.26
N ASP A 183 -28.12 7.57 -18.98
CA ASP A 183 -28.72 6.24 -19.01
C ASP A 183 -27.74 5.19 -19.56
N ILE A 184 -27.03 5.51 -20.65
CA ILE A 184 -25.98 4.63 -21.22
C ILE A 184 -24.88 4.39 -20.19
N ARG A 185 -24.41 5.45 -19.52
CA ARG A 185 -23.38 5.35 -18.48
C ARG A 185 -23.82 4.43 -17.34
N GLN A 186 -25.07 4.54 -16.90
CA GLN A 186 -25.63 3.69 -15.84
C GLN A 186 -25.74 2.22 -16.28
N ILE A 187 -26.18 1.95 -17.51
CA ILE A 187 -26.24 0.59 -18.05
C ILE A 187 -24.85 -0.03 -18.11
N GLN A 188 -23.85 0.70 -18.63
CA GLN A 188 -22.47 0.22 -18.70
C GLN A 188 -21.88 -0.06 -17.31
N GLU A 189 -22.23 0.74 -16.31
CA GLU A 189 -21.78 0.52 -14.93
C GLU A 189 -22.41 -0.75 -14.33
N LEU A 190 -23.70 -0.98 -14.57
CA LEU A 190 -24.38 -2.22 -14.16
C LEU A 190 -23.77 -3.46 -14.83
N GLU A 191 -23.45 -3.38 -16.13
CA GLU A 191 -22.76 -4.45 -16.85
C GLU A 191 -21.36 -4.71 -16.27
N ARG A 192 -20.63 -3.65 -15.92
CA ARG A 192 -19.31 -3.74 -15.29
C ARG A 192 -19.39 -4.41 -13.92
N GLU A 193 -20.36 -4.03 -13.09
CA GLU A 193 -20.62 -4.63 -11.77
C GLU A 193 -21.00 -6.12 -11.89
N GLY A 194 -21.89 -6.47 -12.83
CA GLY A 194 -22.25 -7.87 -13.10
C GLY A 194 -21.07 -8.72 -13.56
N ALA A 195 -20.22 -8.17 -14.44
CA ALA A 195 -18.99 -8.83 -14.88
C ALA A 195 -17.98 -9.00 -13.73
N GLU A 196 -17.86 -8.02 -12.83
CA GLU A 196 -16.99 -8.12 -11.65
C GLU A 196 -17.50 -9.16 -10.65
N ALA A 197 -18.80 -9.20 -10.38
CA ALA A 197 -19.41 -10.24 -9.54
C ALA A 197 -19.15 -11.65 -10.09
N THR A 198 -19.20 -11.80 -11.42
CA THR A 198 -18.86 -13.06 -12.09
C THR A 198 -17.38 -13.40 -11.92
N ARG A 199 -16.47 -12.44 -12.11
CA ARG A 199 -15.03 -12.63 -11.89
C ARG A 199 -14.72 -13.05 -10.45
N GLN A 200 -15.35 -12.39 -9.47
CA GLN A 200 -15.18 -12.73 -8.06
C GLN A 200 -15.66 -14.15 -7.76
N THR A 201 -16.84 -14.53 -8.27
CA THR A 201 -17.36 -15.90 -8.12
C THR A 201 -16.42 -16.95 -8.71
N VAL A 202 -15.86 -16.69 -9.90
CA VAL A 202 -14.88 -17.60 -10.52
C VAL A 202 -13.60 -17.69 -9.69
N PHE A 203 -13.12 -16.56 -9.17
CA PHE A 203 -11.95 -16.52 -8.29
C PHE A 203 -12.19 -17.35 -7.02
N ASP A 204 -13.31 -17.13 -6.33
CA ASP A 204 -13.65 -17.82 -5.08
C ASP A 204 -13.78 -19.34 -5.31
N ASN A 205 -14.44 -19.75 -6.40
CA ASN A 205 -14.55 -21.16 -6.78
C ASN A 205 -13.17 -21.78 -7.07
N ASN A 206 -12.29 -21.06 -7.76
CA ASN A 206 -10.93 -21.54 -8.04
C ASN A 206 -10.12 -21.67 -6.74
N GLU A 207 -10.24 -20.73 -5.82
CA GLU A 207 -9.53 -20.78 -4.54
C GLU A 207 -10.04 -21.91 -3.64
N ALA A 208 -11.36 -22.14 -3.62
CA ALA A 208 -11.96 -23.30 -2.97
C ALA A 208 -11.42 -24.62 -3.55
N ASN A 209 -11.42 -24.77 -4.88
CA ASN A 209 -10.89 -25.95 -5.57
C ASN A 209 -9.41 -26.19 -5.27
N ARG A 210 -8.60 -25.13 -5.23
CA ARG A 210 -7.17 -25.22 -4.85
C ARG A 210 -7.00 -25.70 -3.42
N THR A 211 -7.80 -25.18 -2.50
CA THR A 211 -7.79 -25.56 -1.08
C THR A 211 -8.21 -27.02 -0.90
N GLU A 212 -9.27 -27.46 -1.58
CA GLU A 212 -9.72 -28.85 -1.56
C GLU A 212 -8.64 -29.80 -2.09
N THR A 213 -8.02 -29.46 -3.21
CA THR A 213 -6.93 -30.25 -3.81
C THR A 213 -5.74 -30.33 -2.87
N PHE A 214 -5.37 -29.22 -2.22
CA PHE A 214 -4.30 -29.19 -1.24
C PHE A 214 -4.61 -30.10 -0.04
N ASN A 215 -5.81 -29.99 0.53
CA ASN A 215 -6.24 -30.80 1.66
C ASN A 215 -6.28 -32.30 1.31
N ALA A 216 -6.75 -32.66 0.12
CA ALA A 216 -6.74 -34.04 -0.36
C ALA A 216 -5.31 -34.58 -0.48
N ASN A 217 -4.40 -33.82 -1.08
CA ASN A 217 -2.99 -34.20 -1.20
C ASN A 217 -2.31 -34.34 0.17
N GLU A 218 -2.62 -33.45 1.10
CA GLU A 218 -2.10 -33.48 2.47
C GLU A 218 -2.61 -34.71 3.23
N ALA A 219 -3.90 -35.05 3.09
CA ALA A 219 -4.46 -36.26 3.67
C ALA A 219 -3.78 -37.52 3.12
N THR A 220 -3.59 -37.60 1.79
CA THR A 220 -2.84 -38.71 1.16
C THR A 220 -1.39 -38.77 1.65
N ARG A 221 -0.72 -37.62 1.83
CA ARG A 221 0.64 -37.57 2.39
C ARG A 221 0.69 -38.14 3.80
N GLN A 222 -0.26 -37.77 4.65
CA GLN A 222 -0.35 -38.26 6.03
C GLN A 222 -0.66 -39.77 6.09
N GLU A 223 -1.54 -40.26 5.23
CA GLU A 223 -1.85 -41.69 5.10
C GLU A 223 -0.63 -42.50 4.66
N ASN A 224 0.10 -42.01 3.65
CA ASN A 224 1.35 -42.62 3.19
C ASN A 224 2.42 -42.64 4.29
N GLU A 225 2.56 -41.55 5.04
CA GLU A 225 3.52 -41.46 6.15
C GLU A 225 3.16 -42.43 7.29
N THR A 226 1.87 -42.54 7.63
CA THR A 226 1.37 -43.49 8.61
C THR A 226 1.66 -44.93 8.18
N THR A 227 1.42 -45.24 6.90
CA THR A 227 1.72 -46.56 6.32
C THR A 227 3.22 -46.86 6.34
N ARG A 228 4.06 -45.86 6.01
CA ARG A 228 5.53 -45.97 6.10
C ARG A 228 5.98 -46.26 7.53
N GLN A 229 5.44 -45.55 8.52
CA GLN A 229 5.74 -45.75 9.93
C GLN A 229 5.30 -47.13 10.42
N LEU A 230 4.12 -47.60 10.02
CA LEU A 230 3.64 -48.94 10.35
C LEU A 230 4.55 -50.02 9.74
N ALA A 231 4.94 -49.87 8.47
CA ALA A 231 5.87 -50.78 7.81
C ALA A 231 7.26 -50.77 8.47
N GLU A 232 7.75 -49.61 8.91
CA GLU A 232 9.02 -49.52 9.65
C GLU A 232 8.92 -50.17 11.03
N SER A 233 7.83 -49.94 11.76
CA SER A 233 7.58 -50.61 13.03
C SER A 233 7.54 -52.12 12.86
N GLN A 234 6.90 -52.64 11.82
CA GLN A 234 6.87 -54.07 11.52
C GLN A 234 8.26 -54.61 11.17
N ARG A 235 9.07 -53.87 10.39
CA ARG A 235 10.47 -54.22 10.11
C ARG A 235 11.28 -54.29 11.40
N GLN A 236 11.12 -53.33 12.28
CA GLN A 236 11.84 -53.27 13.54
C GLN A 236 11.44 -54.40 14.48
N THR A 237 10.14 -54.69 14.63
CA THR A 237 9.66 -55.85 15.40
C THR A 237 10.18 -57.16 14.81
N THR A 238 10.21 -57.30 13.48
CA THR A 238 10.78 -58.49 12.82
C THR A 238 12.28 -58.60 13.09
N PHE A 239 13.01 -57.48 13.04
CA PHE A 239 14.44 -57.45 13.36
C PHE A 239 14.69 -57.86 14.82
N GLU A 240 13.97 -57.28 15.77
CA GLU A 240 14.06 -57.59 17.20
C GLU A 240 13.70 -59.06 17.48
N THR A 241 12.70 -59.61 16.79
CA THR A 241 12.34 -61.03 16.89
C THR A 241 13.48 -61.90 16.38
N ASN A 242 13.99 -61.64 15.18
CA ASN A 242 15.11 -62.38 14.62
C ASN A 242 16.38 -62.26 15.48
N GLU A 243 16.63 -61.10 16.08
CA GLU A 243 17.76 -60.89 16.97
C GLU A 243 17.59 -61.64 18.29
N SER A 244 16.39 -61.63 18.86
CA SER A 244 16.06 -62.42 20.05
C SER A 244 16.19 -63.92 19.78
N GLU A 245 15.75 -64.39 18.61
CA GLU A 245 15.94 -65.78 18.17
C GLU A 245 17.42 -66.10 17.99
N ARG A 246 18.21 -65.23 17.33
CA ARG A 246 19.66 -65.41 17.21
C ARG A 246 20.35 -65.47 18.57
N GLN A 247 19.97 -64.58 19.49
CA GLN A 247 20.52 -64.52 20.83
C GLN A 247 20.13 -65.77 21.63
N ALA A 248 18.88 -66.22 21.57
CA ALA A 248 18.44 -67.47 22.19
C ALA A 248 19.16 -68.69 21.59
N THR A 249 19.40 -68.71 20.28
CA THR A 249 20.17 -69.77 19.62
C THR A 249 21.64 -69.75 20.06
N PHE A 250 22.23 -68.56 20.18
CA PHE A 250 23.59 -68.37 20.68
C PHE A 250 23.70 -68.78 22.14
N GLU A 251 22.77 -68.36 23.00
CA GLU A 251 22.70 -68.76 24.41
C GLU A 251 22.50 -70.27 24.54
N THR A 252 21.68 -70.89 23.69
CA THR A 252 21.51 -72.35 23.66
C THR A 252 22.82 -73.03 23.23
N ALA A 253 23.47 -72.55 22.17
CA ALA A 253 24.75 -73.08 21.72
C ALA A 253 25.88 -72.87 22.75
N GLU A 254 25.86 -71.75 23.46
CA GLU A 254 26.79 -71.44 24.54
C GLU A 254 26.51 -72.32 25.77
N GLN A 255 25.25 -72.54 26.13
CA GLN A 255 24.86 -73.49 27.18
C GLN A 255 25.22 -74.93 26.79
N GLU A 256 25.05 -75.33 25.53
CA GLU A 256 25.50 -76.63 25.03
C GLU A 256 27.02 -76.75 25.05
N ARG A 257 27.75 -75.69 24.70
CA ARG A 257 29.21 -75.64 24.81
C ARG A 257 29.66 -75.68 26.27
N GLN A 258 29.01 -74.93 27.15
CA GLN A 258 29.25 -74.95 28.59
C GLN A 258 28.89 -76.32 29.17
N ARG A 259 27.85 -77.00 28.70
CA ARG A 259 27.48 -78.36 29.11
C ARG A 259 28.45 -79.40 28.57
N ALA A 260 28.94 -79.26 27.34
CA ALA A 260 29.97 -80.12 26.77
C ALA A 260 31.31 -79.91 27.49
N GLU A 261 31.65 -78.66 27.83
CA GLU A 261 32.80 -78.33 28.68
C GLU A 261 32.57 -78.83 30.11
N LEU A 262 31.34 -78.78 30.65
CA LEU A 262 30.99 -79.34 31.95
C LEU A 262 31.17 -80.84 31.93
N ILE A 263 30.74 -81.55 30.88
CA ILE A 263 30.97 -83.00 30.70
C ILE A 263 32.46 -83.29 30.53
N ARG A 264 33.23 -82.44 29.84
CA ARG A 264 34.70 -82.57 29.73
C ARG A 264 35.37 -82.38 31.09
N VAL A 265 34.97 -81.35 31.83
CA VAL A 265 35.42 -81.00 33.18
C VAL A 265 34.91 -82.00 34.20
N GLU A 266 33.77 -82.65 34.01
CA GLU A 266 33.23 -83.71 34.88
C GLU A 266 33.99 -85.02 34.66
N ASN A 267 34.40 -85.32 33.43
CA ASN A 267 35.35 -86.41 33.13
C ASN A 267 36.78 -86.11 33.62
N GLU A 268 37.24 -84.84 33.60
CA GLU A 268 38.49 -84.41 34.24
C GLU A 268 38.38 -84.38 35.78
N ASN A 269 37.22 -84.01 36.33
CA ASN A 269 36.94 -83.99 37.76
C ASN A 269 36.74 -85.40 38.31
N GLN A 270 36.26 -86.39 37.56
CA GLN A 270 36.29 -87.78 38.03
C GLN A 270 37.73 -88.33 38.14
N ARG A 271 38.72 -87.65 37.54
CA ARG A 271 40.16 -87.87 37.76
C ARG A 271 40.79 -86.93 38.80
N ASN A 272 40.18 -85.78 39.09
CA ASN A 272 40.73 -84.75 40.01
C ASN A 272 39.97 -84.59 41.35
N LEU A 273 38.81 -85.23 41.53
CA LEU A 273 37.97 -85.28 42.75
C LEU A 273 38.53 -86.17 43.87
N THR A 274 39.85 -86.28 43.96
CA THR A 274 40.53 -86.80 45.16
C THR A 274 41.39 -85.74 45.85
N SER A 275 41.44 -84.48 45.36
CA SER A 275 42.43 -83.50 45.85
C SER A 275 41.95 -82.07 46.19
N VAL A 276 40.72 -81.65 45.87
CA VAL A 276 40.33 -80.22 46.01
C VAL A 276 39.36 -79.93 47.17
N ASP A 277 38.51 -80.89 47.59
CA ASP A 277 37.55 -80.68 48.70
C ASP A 277 38.20 -80.62 50.10
N GLU A 278 39.47 -81.00 50.23
CA GLU A 278 40.22 -80.88 51.49
C GLU A 278 40.94 -79.52 51.64
N PHE A 279 41.15 -78.75 50.56
CA PHE A 279 41.91 -77.50 50.63
C PHE A 279 41.07 -76.28 51.06
N ILE A 280 39.80 -76.21 50.67
CA ILE A 280 38.90 -75.10 51.07
C ILE A 280 38.44 -75.23 52.54
N LYS A 281 38.49 -76.43 53.13
CA LYS A 281 38.29 -76.65 54.58
C LYS A 281 39.53 -76.34 55.43
N LEU A 282 40.74 -76.37 54.86
CA LEU A 282 41.99 -76.14 55.59
C LEU A 282 42.33 -74.64 55.78
N GLN A 283 41.91 -73.75 54.86
CA GLN A 283 42.17 -72.30 54.98
C GLN A 283 41.21 -71.55 55.93
N ASN A 284 40.03 -72.12 56.22
CA ASN A 284 39.07 -71.53 57.16
C ASN A 284 39.21 -72.05 58.61
N SER A 285 40.27 -72.81 58.94
CA SER A 285 40.45 -73.40 60.28
C SER A 285 41.76 -73.09 60.99
N ILE A 286 42.65 -72.22 60.44
CA ILE A 286 43.91 -71.87 61.11
C ILE A 286 44.30 -70.40 60.87
N GLY A 287 43.86 -69.51 61.77
CA GLY A 287 44.34 -68.12 61.89
C GLY A 287 43.37 -67.05 61.34
N GLY A 288 42.91 -66.14 62.19
CA GLY A 288 41.95 -65.12 61.79
C GLY A 288 42.53 -64.16 60.74
N ARG A 289 41.70 -63.84 59.74
CA ARG A 289 42.04 -62.93 58.64
C ARG A 289 42.38 -61.54 59.19
N ASN A 290 43.51 -60.99 58.74
CA ASN A 290 43.87 -59.61 59.02
C ASN A 290 43.16 -58.66 58.03
N TYR A 291 42.44 -57.66 58.54
CA TYR A 291 41.69 -56.66 57.79
C TYR A 291 42.38 -55.28 57.74
N ALA A 292 43.51 -55.08 58.45
CA ALA A 292 44.27 -53.83 58.44
C ALA A 292 45.26 -53.79 57.27
N THR A 293 44.79 -53.28 56.12
CA THR A 293 45.50 -53.22 54.83
C THR A 293 46.35 -51.95 54.67
N GLU A 294 47.47 -52.09 53.99
CA GLU A 294 48.33 -50.98 53.54
C GLU A 294 47.72 -50.23 52.34
N ASN A 295 46.72 -50.81 51.66
CA ASN A 295 46.09 -50.22 50.48
C ASN A 295 45.08 -49.12 50.85
N HIS A 296 45.51 -47.86 50.68
CA HIS A 296 44.70 -46.69 50.98
C HIS A 296 43.36 -46.63 50.23
N SER A 297 43.27 -47.20 49.01
CA SER A 297 42.02 -47.17 48.22
C SER A 297 40.87 -47.97 48.84
N LEU A 298 41.17 -48.86 49.80
CA LEU A 298 40.16 -49.64 50.53
C LEU A 298 39.57 -48.90 51.75
N TYR A 299 39.99 -47.64 51.98
CA TYR A 299 39.47 -46.78 53.03
C TYR A 299 38.57 -45.71 52.43
N ASN A 300 37.39 -45.51 53.03
CA ASN A 300 36.53 -44.38 52.73
C ASN A 300 37.11 -43.12 53.38
N ALA A 301 37.21 -42.03 52.61
CA ALA A 301 37.78 -40.75 53.01
C ALA A 301 36.76 -39.60 53.12
N GLU A 302 35.46 -39.89 53.13
CA GLU A 302 34.37 -38.88 53.20
C GLU A 302 34.27 -38.20 54.57
N GLY A 303 34.68 -38.88 55.65
CA GLY A 303 34.61 -38.38 57.03
C GLY A 303 35.79 -37.52 57.48
N THR A 304 35.84 -37.22 58.79
CA THR A 304 36.99 -36.58 59.46
C THR A 304 38.23 -37.48 59.42
N TYR A 305 38.01 -38.80 59.46
CA TYR A 305 39.03 -39.85 59.42
C TYR A 305 38.90 -40.67 58.14
N ALA A 306 39.97 -41.36 57.74
CA ALA A 306 39.86 -42.45 56.77
C ALA A 306 39.43 -43.71 57.52
N TYR A 307 38.45 -44.46 56.99
CA TYR A 307 37.87 -45.60 57.70
C TYR A 307 37.51 -46.77 56.78
N ARG A 308 37.57 -47.99 57.31
CA ARG A 308 37.14 -49.23 56.65
C ARG A 308 36.25 -50.02 57.60
N LYS A 309 35.09 -50.47 57.11
CA LYS A 309 34.23 -51.41 57.87
C LYS A 309 34.92 -52.77 57.90
N ILE A 310 35.10 -53.32 59.10
CA ILE A 310 35.83 -54.58 59.32
C ILE A 310 34.94 -55.67 59.93
N ALA A 311 33.81 -55.29 60.54
CA ALA A 311 32.85 -56.21 61.13
C ALA A 311 31.42 -55.63 61.13
N GLU A 312 30.44 -56.46 61.45
CA GLU A 312 29.08 -56.01 61.76
C GLU A 312 28.97 -55.61 63.24
N MET A 313 28.00 -54.75 63.56
CA MET A 313 27.76 -54.34 64.96
C MET A 313 27.41 -55.57 65.80
N GLY A 314 28.08 -55.76 66.94
CA GLY A 314 27.93 -56.93 67.80
C GLY A 314 28.92 -58.08 67.53
N GLU A 315 29.67 -58.05 66.42
CA GLU A 315 30.76 -59.02 66.17
C GLU A 315 32.03 -58.63 66.94
N ASN A 316 32.72 -59.61 67.55
CA ASN A 316 33.99 -59.35 68.22
C ASN A 316 35.09 -59.03 67.20
N VAL A 317 35.65 -57.82 67.33
CA VAL A 317 36.83 -57.36 66.63
C VAL A 317 37.98 -57.27 67.61
N THR A 318 39.09 -57.92 67.27
CA THR A 318 40.35 -57.76 68.01
C THR A 318 41.35 -56.97 67.16
N ILE A 319 41.89 -55.90 67.75
CA ILE A 319 43.05 -55.19 67.21
C ILE A 319 44.29 -55.56 68.03
N LYS A 320 45.37 -55.91 67.34
CA LYS A 320 46.69 -56.18 67.90
C LYS A 320 47.72 -55.30 67.20
N ILE A 321 48.50 -54.58 68.01
CA ILE A 321 49.50 -53.61 67.56
C ILE A 321 50.84 -54.02 68.17
N ILE A 322 51.82 -54.27 67.30
CA ILE A 322 53.20 -54.58 67.70
C ILE A 322 54.11 -53.53 67.05
N ASP A 323 54.92 -52.84 67.86
CA ASP A 323 55.87 -51.83 67.37
C ASP A 323 57.04 -52.51 66.61
N LYS A 324 57.18 -52.20 65.32
CA LYS A 324 58.29 -52.65 64.47
C LYS A 324 59.55 -51.83 64.73
N ARG A 325 59.37 -50.55 65.07
CA ARG A 325 60.39 -49.51 65.10
C ARG A 325 60.24 -48.67 66.37
N PRO A 326 60.57 -49.24 67.55
CA PRO A 326 60.43 -48.55 68.83
C PRO A 326 61.30 -47.29 68.93
N ASP A 327 62.32 -47.17 68.06
CA ASP A 327 63.20 -46.01 67.90
C ASP A 327 62.56 -44.83 67.13
N VAL A 328 61.45 -45.05 66.42
CA VAL A 328 60.77 -44.02 65.62
C VAL A 328 59.50 -43.56 66.30
N GLN A 329 59.38 -42.27 66.63
CA GLN A 329 58.11 -41.70 67.10
C GLN A 329 57.22 -41.32 65.92
N LEU A 330 55.92 -41.64 66.00
CA LEU A 330 54.94 -41.04 65.10
C LEU A 330 54.74 -39.57 65.50
N ALA A 331 54.42 -38.74 64.51
CA ALA A 331 54.04 -37.36 64.76
C ALA A 331 52.82 -37.32 65.70
N SER A 332 52.81 -36.34 66.61
CA SER A 332 51.82 -36.25 67.69
C SER A 332 50.37 -36.00 67.23
N ASP A 333 50.19 -35.63 65.97
CA ASP A 333 48.91 -35.41 65.30
C ASP A 333 48.38 -36.64 64.54
N ILE A 334 49.15 -37.73 64.48
CA ILE A 334 48.74 -39.00 63.88
C ILE A 334 48.00 -39.84 64.91
N SER A 335 46.82 -40.31 64.53
CA SER A 335 46.00 -41.15 65.39
C SER A 335 45.38 -42.29 64.57
N PHE A 336 45.36 -43.51 65.09
CA PHE A 336 44.68 -44.66 64.47
C PHE A 336 44.09 -45.60 65.52
N GLY A 337 43.09 -46.40 65.13
CA GLY A 337 42.44 -47.35 66.04
C GLY A 337 41.07 -47.83 65.56
N LEU A 338 40.30 -48.39 66.49
CA LEU A 338 38.92 -48.83 66.24
C LEU A 338 37.93 -47.70 66.55
N THR A 339 36.87 -47.58 65.73
CA THR A 339 35.82 -46.55 65.88
C THR A 339 34.41 -47.13 65.65
N GLY A 340 33.39 -46.49 66.24
CA GLY A 340 31.99 -46.96 66.16
C GLY A 340 31.28 -46.63 64.85
N ASN A 341 31.53 -45.45 64.26
CA ASN A 341 30.85 -45.00 63.04
C ASN A 341 31.79 -44.68 61.87
N GLY A 342 33.12 -44.81 62.04
CA GLY A 342 34.13 -44.53 60.99
C GLY A 342 34.30 -43.05 60.64
N ILE A 343 33.26 -42.23 60.78
CA ILE A 343 33.13 -40.91 60.14
C ILE A 343 33.52 -39.75 61.07
N ASN A 344 33.32 -39.85 62.40
CA ASN A 344 33.60 -38.77 63.34
C ASN A 344 34.11 -39.23 64.73
N SER A 345 34.61 -38.28 65.53
CA SER A 345 35.24 -38.54 66.84
C SER A 345 34.27 -38.90 67.96
N LEU A 346 32.96 -38.75 67.74
CA LEU A 346 31.93 -38.95 68.75
C LEU A 346 31.49 -40.42 68.89
N GLY A 347 31.86 -41.28 67.93
CA GLY A 347 31.48 -42.70 67.89
C GLY A 347 32.27 -43.63 68.81
N GLY A 348 32.99 -43.09 69.81
CA GLY A 348 33.93 -43.85 70.65
C GLY A 348 35.22 -44.18 69.89
N VAL A 349 36.36 -43.67 70.36
CA VAL A 349 37.66 -43.93 69.74
C VAL A 349 38.65 -44.40 70.79
N ARG A 350 39.40 -45.47 70.48
CA ARG A 350 40.64 -45.79 71.21
C ARG A 350 41.82 -45.46 70.31
N TRP A 351 42.35 -44.25 70.46
CA TRP A 351 43.61 -43.86 69.83
C TRP A 351 44.75 -44.56 70.55
N VAL A 352 45.58 -45.27 69.79
CA VAL A 352 46.67 -46.07 70.37
C VAL A 352 47.98 -45.34 70.13
N ASN A 353 48.64 -44.93 71.22
CA ASN A 353 50.00 -44.40 71.19
C ASN A 353 50.88 -45.14 72.20
N ASP A 354 50.65 -46.45 72.34
CA ASP A 354 51.32 -47.32 73.29
C ASP A 354 52.07 -48.43 72.54
N SER A 355 53.25 -48.82 73.04
CA SER A 355 54.20 -49.71 72.33
C SER A 355 53.73 -51.16 72.16
N TYR A 356 52.65 -51.56 72.86
CA TYR A 356 51.95 -52.83 72.65
C TYR A 356 50.49 -52.67 73.08
N LEU A 357 49.56 -52.94 72.18
CA LEU A 357 48.13 -52.95 72.53
C LEU A 357 47.41 -54.13 71.88
N GLU A 358 46.67 -54.85 72.72
CA GLU A 358 45.67 -55.82 72.31
C GLU A 358 44.31 -55.43 72.90
N ALA A 359 43.28 -55.33 72.07
CA ALA A 359 41.95 -54.92 72.50
C ALA A 359 40.87 -55.62 71.68
N THR A 360 39.90 -56.22 72.37
CA THR A 360 38.71 -56.82 71.77
C THR A 360 37.49 -55.96 72.06
N ARG A 361 36.71 -55.67 71.03
CA ARG A 361 35.50 -54.84 71.09
C ARG A 361 34.42 -55.41 70.19
N ASN A 362 33.17 -55.28 70.58
CA ASN A 362 32.01 -55.68 69.77
C ASN A 362 31.14 -54.48 69.35
N ASP A 363 31.53 -53.27 69.76
CA ASP A 363 30.83 -52.01 69.55
C ASP A 363 31.56 -51.06 68.58
N LEU A 364 32.76 -51.42 68.12
CA LEU A 364 33.61 -50.60 67.23
C LEU A 364 33.94 -51.36 65.93
N PRO A 365 33.00 -51.41 64.96
CA PRO A 365 33.13 -52.24 63.75
C PRO A 365 33.98 -51.63 62.63
N TYR A 366 34.68 -50.52 62.86
CA TYR A 366 35.51 -49.84 61.87
C TYR A 366 36.96 -49.69 62.35
N PHE A 367 37.91 -49.87 61.43
CA PHE A 367 39.31 -49.43 61.64
C PHE A 367 39.52 -48.09 60.93
N SER A 368 40.12 -47.12 61.63
CA SER A 368 40.23 -45.74 61.15
C SER A 368 41.57 -45.09 61.50
N PHE A 369 41.98 -44.09 60.72
CA PHE A 369 43.16 -43.27 60.98
C PHE A 369 43.02 -41.79 60.57
N TYR A 370 43.85 -40.94 61.16
CA TYR A 370 43.93 -39.50 60.98
C TYR A 370 45.40 -39.02 60.93
N PRO A 371 45.74 -38.02 60.10
CA PRO A 371 44.94 -37.45 59.01
C PRO A 371 44.64 -38.44 57.88
N LYS A 372 43.55 -38.23 57.12
CA LYS A 372 43.05 -39.12 56.05
C LYS A 372 43.86 -39.10 54.74
N ARG A 373 45.18 -39.29 54.83
CA ARG A 373 46.09 -39.29 53.68
C ARG A 373 46.86 -40.60 53.61
N GLU A 374 47.14 -41.06 52.40
CA GLU A 374 47.91 -42.29 52.12
C GLU A 374 49.28 -42.30 52.81
N SER A 375 49.98 -41.16 52.84
CA SER A 375 51.26 -41.03 53.54
C SER A 375 51.17 -41.35 55.05
N ILE A 376 50.00 -41.11 55.67
CA ILE A 376 49.77 -41.39 57.09
C ILE A 376 49.52 -42.88 57.30
N LEU A 377 48.71 -43.52 56.45
CA LEU A 377 48.53 -44.98 56.49
C LEU A 377 49.88 -45.69 56.34
N LYS A 378 50.70 -45.24 55.38
CA LYS A 378 52.06 -45.76 55.19
C LYS A 378 52.96 -45.53 56.41
N ALA A 379 52.92 -44.35 57.03
CA ALA A 379 53.70 -44.09 58.24
C ALA A 379 53.28 -45.00 59.41
N ILE A 380 51.98 -45.27 59.55
CA ILE A 380 51.43 -46.18 60.57
C ILE A 380 51.87 -47.61 60.29
N THR A 381 51.73 -48.11 59.05
CA THR A 381 52.08 -49.50 58.70
C THR A 381 53.59 -49.71 58.60
N ASP A 382 54.38 -48.69 58.30
CA ASP A 382 55.86 -48.74 58.39
C ASP A 382 56.32 -48.88 59.86
N LYS A 383 55.60 -48.27 60.81
CA LYS A 383 55.93 -48.35 62.25
C LYS A 383 55.34 -49.57 62.95
N TYR A 384 54.12 -49.99 62.63
CA TYR A 384 53.43 -51.03 63.39
C TYR A 384 53.11 -52.26 62.54
N TYR A 385 53.19 -53.45 63.15
CA TYR A 385 52.43 -54.61 62.68
C TYR A 385 51.01 -54.47 63.23
N LEU A 386 50.05 -54.20 62.33
CA LEU A 386 48.64 -54.08 62.66
C LEU A 386 47.91 -55.34 62.27
N LYS A 387 47.31 -56.03 63.24
CA LYS A 387 46.36 -57.09 62.96
C LYS A 387 44.98 -56.72 63.48
N VAL A 388 44.01 -56.71 62.58
CA VAL A 388 42.60 -56.52 62.89
C VAL A 388 41.86 -57.75 62.41
N GLU A 389 41.16 -58.46 63.29
CA GLU A 389 40.48 -59.70 62.93
C GLU A 389 39.14 -59.87 63.64
N LYS A 390 38.22 -60.60 63.00
CA LYS A 390 36.92 -61.00 63.56
C LYS A 390 37.09 -62.19 64.48
N SER A 391 37.63 -61.96 65.67
CA SER A 391 37.86 -63.01 66.67
C SER A 391 37.81 -62.41 68.07
N PRO A 392 37.32 -63.16 69.08
CA PRO A 392 37.46 -62.78 70.48
C PRO A 392 38.89 -62.94 71.01
N ILE A 393 39.78 -63.62 70.27
CA ILE A 393 41.17 -63.93 70.67
C ILE A 393 42.11 -63.46 69.58
N ALA A 394 43.15 -62.71 69.94
CA ALA A 394 44.15 -62.30 68.96
C ALA A 394 45.03 -63.49 68.52
N THR A 395 45.12 -63.71 67.23
CA THR A 395 46.05 -64.64 66.60
C THR A 395 47.37 -63.92 66.24
N PRO A 396 48.47 -64.65 66.01
CA PRO A 396 49.74 -64.05 65.59
C PRO A 396 49.58 -63.16 64.34
N TYR A 397 50.42 -62.14 64.20
CA TYR A 397 50.38 -61.24 63.06
C TYR A 397 50.53 -62.01 61.74
N THR A 398 49.66 -61.71 60.78
CA THR A 398 49.74 -62.15 59.38
C THR A 398 49.50 -60.96 58.48
N LYS A 399 50.15 -60.92 57.31
CA LYS A 399 49.90 -59.86 56.31
C LYS A 399 48.47 -60.02 55.76
N PRO A 400 47.72 -58.91 55.57
CA PRO A 400 46.42 -58.96 54.91
C PRO A 400 46.53 -59.57 53.50
N PRO A 401 45.56 -60.38 53.06
CA PRO A 401 45.51 -60.90 51.69
C PRO A 401 45.67 -59.82 50.62
N GLU A 402 45.11 -58.63 50.88
CA GLU A 402 45.12 -57.50 49.95
C GLU A 402 46.50 -56.84 49.78
N ASP A 403 47.44 -57.11 50.68
CA ASP A 403 48.78 -56.51 50.65
C ASP A 403 49.86 -57.48 50.17
N TYR A 404 49.50 -58.72 49.82
CA TYR A 404 50.43 -59.54 49.04
C TYR A 404 50.57 -58.87 47.68
N GLU A 405 51.80 -58.51 47.30
CA GLU A 405 52.08 -58.07 45.95
C GLU A 405 51.48 -59.10 45.00
N VAL A 406 50.74 -58.64 43.98
CA VAL A 406 50.19 -59.50 42.94
C VAL A 406 51.38 -60.10 42.19
N VAL A 407 51.89 -61.20 42.74
CA VAL A 407 52.85 -62.07 42.09
C VAL A 407 52.20 -62.45 40.78
N SER A 408 52.88 -62.17 39.67
CA SER A 408 52.37 -62.51 38.33
C SER A 408 51.86 -63.96 38.38
N LYS A 409 50.74 -64.24 37.71
CA LYS A 409 50.14 -65.58 37.72
C LYS A 409 51.19 -66.67 37.42
N ASP A 410 52.17 -66.32 36.57
CA ASP A 410 53.28 -67.16 36.17
C ASP A 410 54.30 -67.41 37.29
N ASP A 411 54.62 -66.42 38.12
CA ASP A 411 55.53 -66.58 39.27
C ASP A 411 54.89 -67.37 40.42
N TYR A 412 53.58 -67.25 40.63
CA TYR A 412 52.84 -68.09 41.58
C TYR A 412 52.84 -69.57 41.15
N TYR A 413 52.60 -69.82 39.86
CA TYR A 413 52.72 -71.17 39.29
C TYR A 413 54.15 -71.72 39.38
N ASN A 414 55.16 -70.89 39.13
CA ASN A 414 56.55 -71.30 39.25
C ASN A 414 56.95 -71.60 40.70
N HIS A 415 56.46 -70.84 41.68
CA HIS A 415 56.73 -71.09 43.09
C HIS A 415 56.07 -72.38 43.58
N ILE A 416 54.81 -72.63 43.20
CA ILE A 416 54.12 -73.89 43.53
C ILE A 416 54.83 -75.08 42.88
N LYS A 417 55.25 -74.95 41.62
CA LYS A 417 55.99 -76.00 40.91
C LYS A 417 57.33 -76.31 41.60
N MET A 418 58.07 -75.29 42.00
CA MET A 418 59.35 -75.47 42.68
C MET A 418 59.20 -76.14 44.06
N MET A 419 58.14 -75.81 44.81
CA MET A 419 57.84 -76.49 46.08
C MET A 419 57.39 -77.93 45.89
N SER A 420 56.61 -78.22 44.85
CA SER A 420 56.21 -79.60 44.50
C SER A 420 57.43 -80.43 44.12
N ASP A 421 58.30 -79.91 43.27
CA ASP A 421 59.54 -80.59 42.83
C ASP A 421 60.48 -80.83 44.03
N HIS A 422 60.56 -79.88 44.97
CA HIS A 422 61.36 -80.04 46.19
C HIS A 422 60.78 -81.13 47.11
N ARG A 423 59.45 -81.15 47.30
CA ARG A 423 58.78 -82.19 48.10
C ARG A 423 58.97 -83.57 47.49
N ASP A 424 58.83 -83.70 46.17
CA ASP A 424 58.94 -84.99 45.49
C ASP A 424 60.39 -85.50 45.52
N LYS A 425 61.36 -84.60 45.45
CA LYS A 425 62.78 -84.91 45.69
C LYS A 425 63.04 -85.38 47.12
N GLN A 426 62.51 -84.68 48.13
CA GLN A 426 62.62 -85.10 49.53
C GLN A 426 61.96 -86.46 49.77
N LEU A 427 60.82 -86.73 49.12
CA LEU A 427 60.13 -88.01 49.23
C LEU A 427 60.90 -89.14 48.56
N ALA A 428 61.58 -88.88 47.44
CA ALA A 428 62.46 -89.82 46.78
C ALA A 428 63.70 -90.13 47.65
N GLU A 429 64.34 -89.11 48.20
CA GLU A 429 65.46 -89.25 49.13
C GLU A 429 65.05 -90.02 50.41
N LEU A 430 63.85 -89.75 50.94
CA LEU A 430 63.30 -90.49 52.09
C LEU A 430 63.06 -91.98 51.74
N LYS A 431 62.52 -92.28 50.54
CA LYS A 431 62.33 -93.66 50.07
C LYS A 431 63.65 -94.40 49.91
N THR A 432 64.67 -93.73 49.35
CA THR A 432 66.01 -94.31 49.23
C THR A 432 66.63 -94.56 50.61
N ALA A 433 66.49 -93.63 51.55
CA ALA A 433 66.96 -93.79 52.92
C ALA A 433 66.26 -94.95 53.66
N ILE A 434 64.94 -95.09 53.51
CA ILE A 434 64.17 -96.21 54.08
C ILE A 434 64.59 -97.55 53.47
N THR A 435 64.87 -97.59 52.17
CA THR A 435 65.31 -98.82 51.49
C THR A 435 66.73 -99.23 51.92
N ALA A 436 67.62 -98.26 52.16
CA ALA A 436 68.95 -98.51 52.70
C ALA A 436 68.96 -98.97 54.17
N LEU A 437 67.96 -98.55 54.97
CA LEU A 437 67.82 -98.95 56.37
C LEU A 437 67.09 -100.29 56.56
N GLY A 438 66.30 -100.74 55.58
CA GLY A 438 65.59 -102.03 55.61
C GLY A 438 66.38 -103.23 55.06
N GLY A 439 67.64 -103.02 54.65
CA GLY A 439 68.51 -104.04 54.05
C GLY A 439 69.69 -104.48 54.93
N ALA A 440 69.65 -104.23 56.24
CA ALA A 440 70.66 -104.64 57.21
C ALA A 440 70.09 -105.56 58.28
#